data_AF-A0A920J1M7-F1
#
_entry.id   AF-A0A920J1M7-F1
#
_cell.length_a   1.000
_cell.length_b   1.000
_cell.length_c   1.000
_cell.angle_alpha   90.00
_cell.angle_beta   90.00
_cell.angle_gamma   90.00
#
_symmetry.space_group_name_H-M   'P 1'
#
loop_
_entity.id
_entity.type
_entity.pdbx_description
1 polymer ?
#
loop_
_entity_poly.entity_id
_entity_poly.type
_entity_poly.pdbx_seq_one_letter_code
_entity_poly.pdbx_strand_id
1 'polypeptide(L)' 'MVGIFSTGGDVHESEIWGDVSTLQSVFRREGNVSSAIARLESKETFDDLRIYIESYPNLELSVVTEDKFFEDQASGQN' A
#
# COMPACT_ATOMS: atom_id res chain seq x y z
N MET A 1 -21.71 4.33 -2.96
CA MET A 1 -21.38 3.05 -2.30
C MET A 1 -21.81 1.93 -3.23
N VAL A 2 -20.91 1.01 -3.59
CA VAL A 2 -21.17 -0.04 -4.61
C VAL A 2 -20.96 -1.48 -4.08
N GLY A 3 -20.60 -1.63 -2.81
CA GLY A 3 -20.39 -2.91 -2.16
C GLY A 3 -19.86 -2.70 -0.73
N ILE A 4 -19.97 -3.73 0.11
CA ILE A 4 -19.36 -3.80 1.44
C ILE A 4 -18.50 -5.06 1.45
N PHE A 5 -17.22 -4.92 1.76
CA PHE A 5 -16.30 -6.03 1.96
C PHE A 5 -16.15 -6.23 3.47
N SER A 6 -16.18 -7.48 3.93
CA SER A 6 -15.87 -7.84 5.32
C SER A 6 -14.76 -8.85 5.29
N THR A 7 -13.70 -8.58 6.04
CA THR A 7 -12.55 -9.46 6.23
C THR A 7 -12.70 -10.35 7.47
N GLY A 8 -13.83 -10.27 8.18
CA GLY A 8 -14.08 -11.07 9.37
C GLY A 8 -13.52 -10.48 10.66
N GLY A 9 -13.25 -9.16 10.70
CA GLY A 9 -12.90 -8.44 11.92
C GLY A 9 -11.45 -7.96 12.03
N ASP A 10 -10.80 -7.64 10.91
CA ASP A 10 -9.47 -7.01 10.89
C ASP A 10 -9.52 -5.54 10.43
N VAL A 11 -8.35 -4.92 10.30
CA VAL A 11 -8.14 -3.50 9.96
C VAL A 11 -8.76 -3.08 8.62
N HIS A 12 -9.01 -4.02 7.71
CA HIS A 12 -9.53 -3.73 6.37
C HIS A 12 -11.01 -3.29 6.37
N GLU A 13 -11.75 -3.46 7.46
CA GLU A 13 -13.14 -2.98 7.56
C GLU A 13 -13.25 -1.44 7.53
N SER A 14 -12.15 -0.72 7.79
CA SER A 14 -12.11 0.75 7.73
C SER A 14 -11.64 1.31 6.38
N GLU A 15 -11.35 0.46 5.39
CA GLU A 15 -10.85 0.92 4.10
C GLU A 15 -11.98 1.35 3.15
N ILE A 16 -11.82 2.51 2.52
CA ILE A 16 -12.71 3.00 1.46
C ILE A 16 -11.99 2.86 0.13
N TRP A 17 -12.50 1.97 -0.73
CA TRP A 17 -11.95 1.71 -2.05
C TRP A 17 -12.76 2.47 -3.11
N GLY A 18 -12.06 3.10 -4.05
CA GLY A 18 -12.66 3.90 -5.11
C GLY A 18 -11.75 4.00 -6.32
N ASP A 19 -12.29 4.51 -7.42
CA ASP A 19 -11.50 4.76 -8.63
C ASP A 19 -10.36 5.76 -8.36
N VAL A 20 -9.15 5.41 -8.80
CA VAL A 20 -7.93 6.19 -8.50
C VAL A 20 -8.00 7.61 -9.05
N SER A 21 -8.54 7.80 -10.25
CA SER A 21 -8.65 9.13 -10.87
C SER A 21 -9.64 10.02 -10.14
N THR A 22 -10.73 9.41 -9.64
CA THR A 22 -11.73 10.09 -8.81
C THR A 22 -11.15 10.50 -7.46
N LEU A 23 -10.45 9.60 -6.76
CA LEU A 23 -9.84 9.89 -5.46
C LEU A 23 -8.73 10.96 -5.59
N GLN A 24 -7.90 10.89 -6.62
CA GLN A 24 -6.88 11.89 -6.90
C GLN A 24 -7.47 13.29 -7.09
N SER A 25 -8.58 13.40 -7.84
CA SER A 25 -9.30 14.67 -8.05
C SER A 25 -9.88 15.22 -6.73
N VAL A 26 -10.53 14.37 -5.94
CA VAL A 26 -11.14 14.75 -4.66
C VAL A 26 -10.09 15.22 -3.65
N PHE A 27 -8.96 14.52 -3.53
CA PHE A 27 -7.87 14.87 -2.61
C PHE A 27 -6.87 15.88 -3.18
N ARG A 28 -7.09 16.39 -4.41
CA ARG A 28 -6.17 17.30 -5.11
C ARG A 28 -4.74 16.76 -5.24
N ARG A 29 -4.58 15.43 -5.32
CA ARG A 29 -3.30 14.75 -5.55
C ARG A 29 -3.24 14.33 -7.02
N GLU A 30 -3.10 15.28 -7.92
CA GLU A 30 -3.00 14.98 -9.34
C GLU A 30 -1.70 14.20 -9.64
N GLY A 31 -1.84 13.05 -10.30
CA GLY A 31 -0.73 12.27 -10.85
C GLY A 31 0.16 11.50 -9.86
N ASN A 32 -0.16 11.48 -8.56
CA ASN A 32 0.67 10.82 -7.55
C ASN A 32 -0.11 9.74 -6.79
N VAL A 33 0.58 8.65 -6.43
CA VAL A 33 0.09 7.60 -5.54
C VAL A 33 0.99 7.53 -4.30
N SER A 34 0.42 7.17 -3.16
CA SER A 34 1.16 7.08 -1.89
C SER A 34 1.80 5.71 -1.66
N SER A 35 1.27 4.67 -2.31
CA SER A 35 1.75 3.30 -2.16
C SER A 35 1.39 2.49 -3.41
N ALA A 36 2.14 1.43 -3.64
CA ALA A 36 1.83 0.41 -4.64
C ALA A 36 1.90 -0.96 -3.97
N ILE A 37 0.93 -1.81 -4.25
CA ILE A 37 0.87 -3.19 -3.73
C ILE A 37 1.24 -4.13 -4.87
N ALA A 38 2.22 -4.99 -4.63
CA ALA A 38 2.67 -6.01 -5.58
C ALA A 38 2.59 -7.39 -4.94
N ARG A 39 2.08 -8.36 -5.69
CA ARG A 39 2.05 -9.76 -5.26
C ARG A 39 3.35 -10.45 -5.67
N LEU A 40 4.05 -11.02 -4.69
CA LEU A 40 5.26 -11.81 -4.95
C LEU A 40 4.93 -13.19 -5.52
N GLU A 41 5.87 -13.75 -6.28
CA GLU A 41 5.79 -15.14 -6.76
C GLU A 41 5.89 -16.14 -5.61
N SER A 42 6.75 -15.86 -4.63
CA SER A 42 6.87 -16.62 -3.39
C SER A 42 7.31 -15.72 -2.23
N LYS A 43 7.26 -16.21 -0.98
CA LYS A 43 7.68 -15.40 0.18
C LYS A 43 9.19 -15.14 0.19
N GLU A 44 9.95 -16.08 -0.37
CA GLU A 44 11.40 -16.08 -0.41
C GLU A 44 11.97 -14.99 -1.31
N THR A 45 11.17 -14.46 -2.26
CA THR A 45 11.62 -13.41 -3.20
C THR A 45 11.52 -12.00 -2.63
N PHE A 46 11.10 -11.83 -1.36
CA PHE A 46 10.90 -10.50 -0.76
C PHE A 46 12.21 -9.71 -0.65
N ASP A 47 13.26 -10.32 -0.11
CA ASP A 47 14.54 -9.63 0.13
C ASP A 47 15.19 -9.17 -1.18
N ASP A 48 15.12 -10.00 -2.23
CA ASP A 48 15.62 -9.66 -3.56
C ASP A 48 14.89 -8.45 -4.16
N LEU A 49 13.55 -8.43 -4.06
CA LEU A 49 12.75 -7.29 -4.52
C LEU A 49 13.05 -6.02 -3.72
N ARG A 50 13.17 -6.16 -2.40
CA ARG A 50 13.49 -5.05 -1.50
C ARG A 50 14.83 -4.41 -1.87
N ILE A 51 15.88 -5.21 -1.97
CA ILE A 51 17.22 -4.74 -2.35
C ILE A 51 17.17 -4.06 -3.72
N TYR A 52 16.51 -4.68 -4.69
CA TYR A 52 16.38 -4.12 -6.03
C TYR A 52 15.73 -2.73 -5.99
N ILE A 53 14.57 -2.59 -5.35
CA ILE A 53 13.82 -1.33 -5.27
C ILE A 53 14.58 -0.28 -4.44
N GLU A 54 15.10 -0.63 -3.27
CA GLU A 54 15.83 0.30 -2.39
C GLU A 54 17.17 0.76 -2.98
N SER A 55 17.74 -0.02 -3.93
CA SER A 55 18.96 0.37 -4.66
C SER A 55 18.73 1.38 -5.79
N TYR A 56 17.47 1.72 -6.13
CA TYR A 56 17.18 2.64 -7.23
C TYR A 56 17.66 4.06 -6.91
N PRO A 57 18.57 4.63 -7.71
CA PRO A 57 19.28 5.86 -7.34
C PRO A 57 18.44 7.15 -7.38
N ASN A 58 17.15 7.09 -7.72
CA ASN A 58 16.33 8.28 -8.01
C ASN A 58 14.95 8.27 -7.33
N LEU A 59 14.66 7.28 -6.48
CA LEU A 59 13.35 7.10 -5.86
C LEU A 59 13.56 6.62 -4.42
N GLU A 60 13.16 7.44 -3.46
CA GLU A 60 13.16 7.07 -2.05
C GLU A 60 11.94 6.19 -1.79
N LEU A 61 12.11 4.88 -1.99
CA LEU A 61 11.07 3.87 -1.80
C LEU A 61 11.47 2.95 -0.65
N SER A 62 10.51 2.62 0.20
CA SER A 62 10.62 1.60 1.24
C SER A 62 9.74 0.43 0.86
N VAL A 63 10.28 -0.79 0.94
CA VAL A 63 9.53 -2.02 0.71
C VAL A 63 9.27 -2.70 2.05
N VAL A 64 8.00 -2.84 2.38
CA VAL A 64 7.52 -3.50 3.60
C VAL A 64 6.54 -4.62 3.25
N THR A 65 6.43 -5.61 4.13
CA THR A 65 5.36 -6.60 4.05
C THR A 65 4.02 -5.98 4.45
N GLU A 66 2.93 -6.58 3.99
CA GLU A 66 1.57 -6.12 4.31
C GLU A 66 1.29 -6.10 5.82
N ASP A 67 1.68 -7.15 6.55
CA ASP A 67 1.58 -7.22 8.01
C ASP A 67 2.25 -6.02 8.70
N LYS A 68 3.47 -5.68 8.24
CA LYS A 68 4.22 -4.56 8.78
C LYS A 68 3.62 -3.20 8.41
N PHE A 69 3.10 -3.06 7.18
CA PHE A 69 2.42 -1.86 6.74
C PHE A 69 1.22 -1.53 7.64
N PHE A 70 0.40 -2.54 7.98
CA PHE A 70 -0.76 -2.35 8.85
C PHE A 70 -0.38 -2.11 10.31
N GLU A 71 0.67 -2.75 10.82
CA GLU A 71 1.21 -2.45 12.15
C GLU A 71 1.67 -0.99 12.25
N ASP A 72 2.42 -0.51 11.25
CA ASP A 72 2.93 0.86 11.21
C ASP A 72 1.75 1.86 11.11
N GLN A 73 0.73 1.59 10.28
CA GLN A 73 -0.49 2.41 10.18
C GLN A 73 -1.27 2.48 11.51
N ALA A 74 -1.46 1.34 12.18
CA ALA A 74 -2.19 1.27 13.44
C ALA A 74 -1.46 1.99 14.58
N SER A 75 -0.13 1.99 14.55
CA SER A 75 0.71 2.67 15.55
C SER A 75 0.82 4.19 15.34
N GLY A 76 0.33 4.72 14.21
CA GLY A 76 0.35 6.15 13.89
C GLY A 76 1.73 6.70 13.52
N GLN A 77 2.70 5.83 13.26
CA GLN A 77 4.05 6.23 12.87
C GLN A 77 4.06 6.60 11.38
N ASN A 78 4.04 7.91 11.08
CA ASN A 78 4.35 8.48 9.75
C ASN A 78 5.68 9.22 9.84
#